data_AF-A0A6L5Y598-F1
#
_entry.id   AF-A0A6L5Y598-F1
#
_cell.length_a   1.000
_cell.length_b   1.000
_cell.length_c   1.000
_cell.angle_alpha   90.00
_cell.angle_beta   90.00
_cell.angle_gamma   90.00
#
_symmetry.space_group_name_H-M   'P 1'
#
loop_
_entity.id
_entity.type
_entity.pdbx_description
1 polymer ?
#
loop_
_entity_poly.entity_id
_entity_poly.type
_entity_poly.pdbx_seq_one_letter_code
_entity_poly.pdbx_strand_id
1 'polypeptide(L)'
;MFPVYAGAERRYVKALQREIRMYAEEHANASISEITSRFGSAKDVVKSYLDAMENEDLYRYLRRWKRFRRFLAVILLVAFILSAAKIGFVFYNFYTGLDSIAVTEETVIE
;
A
#
# COMPACT_ATOMS: atom_id res chain seq x y z
N MET A 1 -18.83 9.59 -23.51
CA MET A 1 -17.76 9.00 -24.36
C MET A 1 -16.67 8.47 -23.45
N PHE A 2 -16.20 7.24 -23.67
CA PHE A 2 -15.11 6.65 -22.88
C PHE A 2 -13.78 7.34 -23.24
N PRO A 3 -13.09 7.99 -22.29
CA PRO A 3 -11.90 8.78 -22.58
C PRO A 3 -10.69 7.87 -22.83
N VAL A 4 -10.46 7.47 -24.09
CA VAL A 4 -9.26 6.72 -24.53
C VAL A 4 -8.04 7.64 -24.66
N TYR A 5 -7.85 8.53 -23.69
CA TYR A 5 -6.78 9.53 -23.69
C TYR A 5 -5.53 9.06 -22.94
N ALA A 6 -5.67 8.19 -21.94
CA ALA A 6 -4.56 7.69 -21.15
C ALA A 6 -3.99 6.36 -21.69
N GLY A 7 -2.73 6.10 -21.29
CA GLY A 7 -1.93 5.01 -21.84
C GLY A 7 -2.41 3.61 -21.43
N ALA A 8 -3.23 3.49 -20.38
CA ALA A 8 -3.78 2.22 -19.90
C ALA A 8 -5.03 1.83 -20.72
N GLU A 9 -5.95 2.78 -20.93
CA GLU A 9 -7.16 2.65 -21.72
C GLU A 9 -6.83 2.28 -23.16
N ARG A 10 -5.81 2.94 -23.75
CA ARG A 10 -5.31 2.61 -25.08
C ARG A 10 -4.78 1.18 -25.19
N ARG A 11 -4.09 0.68 -24.15
CA ARG A 11 -3.58 -0.70 -24.13
C ARG A 11 -4.71 -1.70 -24.02
N TYR A 12 -5.68 -1.43 -23.14
CA TYR A 12 -6.85 -2.27 -22.95
C TYR A 12 -7.66 -2.40 -24.25
N VAL A 13 -8.00 -1.28 -24.90
CA VAL A 13 -8.76 -1.29 -26.15
C VAL A 13 -7.99 -2.01 -27.27
N LYS A 14 -6.66 -1.81 -27.37
CA LYS A 14 -5.83 -2.52 -28.36
C LYS A 14 -5.76 -4.03 -28.11
N ALA A 15 -5.68 -4.44 -26.84
CA ALA A 15 -5.69 -5.86 -26.48
C ALA A 15 -7.03 -6.52 -26.87
N LEU A 16 -8.14 -5.86 -26.55
CA LEU A 16 -9.48 -6.32 -26.91
C LEU A 16 -9.66 -6.40 -28.44
N GLN A 17 -9.23 -5.37 -29.18
CA GLN A 17 -9.27 -5.40 -30.64
C GLN A 17 -8.50 -6.59 -31.23
N ARG A 18 -7.34 -6.90 -30.67
CA ARG A 18 -6.53 -8.05 -31.10
C ARG A 18 -7.28 -9.36 -30.84
N GLU A 19 -7.89 -9.53 -29.67
CA GLU A 19 -8.66 -10.73 -29.33
C GLU A 19 -9.89 -10.92 -30.22
N ILE A 20 -10.65 -9.85 -30.46
CA ILE A 20 -11.79 -9.88 -31.38
C ILE A 20 -11.32 -10.28 -32.79
N ARG A 21 -10.19 -9.74 -33.25
CA ARG A 21 -9.64 -10.05 -34.57
C ARG A 21 -9.19 -11.50 -34.69
N MET A 22 -8.48 -12.04 -33.69
CA MET A 22 -8.08 -13.45 -33.68
C MET A 22 -9.31 -14.38 -33.71
N TYR A 23 -10.35 -14.03 -32.94
CA TYR A 23 -11.60 -14.80 -32.93
C TYR A 23 -12.32 -14.78 -34.28
N ALA A 24 -12.38 -13.62 -34.93
CA ALA A 24 -12.97 -13.47 -36.25
C ALA A 24 -12.16 -14.20 -37.35
N GLU A 25 -10.84 -14.30 -37.19
CA GLU A 25 -9.96 -15.07 -38.09
C GLU A 25 -10.16 -16.59 -37.91
N GLU A 26 -10.38 -17.08 -36.68
CA GLU A 26 -10.71 -18.49 -36.40
C GLU A 26 -12.13 -18.87 -36.82
N HIS A 27 -13.06 -17.91 -36.83
CA HIS A 27 -14.48 -18.12 -37.13
C HIS A 27 -14.89 -17.22 -38.29
N ALA A 28 -14.53 -17.60 -39.51
CA ALA A 28 -14.73 -16.79 -40.73
C ALA A 28 -16.20 -16.41 -41.04
N ASN A 29 -17.18 -17.08 -40.41
CA ASN A 29 -18.61 -16.79 -40.54
C ASN A 29 -19.24 -16.18 -39.27
N ALA A 30 -18.43 -15.79 -38.28
CA ALA A 30 -18.95 -15.25 -37.03
C ALA A 30 -19.78 -13.97 -37.28
N SER A 31 -21.03 -14.01 -36.85
CA SER A 31 -21.92 -12.85 -36.90
C SER A 31 -21.47 -11.79 -35.90
N ILE A 32 -21.72 -10.50 -36.19
CA ILE A 32 -21.54 -9.42 -35.20
C ILE A 32 -22.31 -9.73 -33.91
N SER A 33 -23.46 -10.38 -33.97
CA SER A 33 -24.21 -10.76 -32.77
C SER A 33 -23.46 -11.79 -31.91
N GLU A 34 -22.74 -12.74 -32.53
CA GLU A 34 -21.96 -13.75 -31.82
C GLU A 34 -20.70 -13.14 -31.18
N ILE A 35 -20.05 -12.21 -31.90
CA ILE A 35 -18.92 -11.45 -31.36
C ILE A 35 -19.38 -10.62 -30.15
N THR A 36 -20.52 -9.94 -30.25
CA THR A 36 -21.06 -9.12 -29.16
C THR A 36 -21.54 -9.98 -27.99
N SER A 37 -22.07 -11.18 -28.25
CA SER A 37 -22.42 -12.15 -27.21
C SER A 37 -21.22 -12.66 -26.43
N ARG A 38 -20.05 -12.79 -27.08
CA ARG A 38 -18.85 -13.35 -26.45
C ARG A 38 -18.00 -12.30 -25.74
N PHE A 39 -17.80 -11.14 -26.35
CA PHE A 39 -16.96 -10.08 -25.82
C PHE A 39 -17.74 -9.00 -25.05
N GLY A 40 -19.07 -9.06 -25.08
CA GLY A 40 -19.95 -8.05 -24.51
C GLY A 40 -20.20 -6.88 -25.45
N SER A 41 -21.23 -6.10 -25.16
CA SER A 41 -21.46 -4.85 -25.88
C SER A 41 -20.38 -3.82 -25.53
N ALA A 42 -20.24 -2.77 -26.35
CA ALA A 42 -19.33 -1.67 -26.05
C ALA A 42 -19.57 -1.05 -24.66
N LYS A 43 -20.81 -1.09 -24.14
CA LYS A 43 -21.13 -0.64 -22.78
C LYS A 43 -20.62 -1.61 -21.72
N ASP A 44 -20.77 -2.91 -21.94
CA ASP A 44 -20.36 -3.95 -20.98
C ASP A 44 -18.83 -4.00 -20.86
N VAL A 45 -18.13 -3.89 -21.98
CA VAL A 45 -16.66 -3.83 -22.05
C VAL A 45 -16.12 -2.64 -21.25
N VAL A 46 -16.73 -1.47 -21.42
CA VAL A 46 -16.33 -0.25 -20.70
C VAL A 46 -16.66 -0.36 -19.22
N LYS A 47 -17.83 -0.92 -18.87
CA LYS A 47 -18.22 -1.15 -17.48
C LYS A 47 -17.26 -2.11 -16.78
N SER A 48 -16.92 -3.22 -17.42
CA SER A 48 -15.96 -4.19 -16.90
C SER A 48 -14.58 -3.57 -16.64
N TYR A 49 -14.10 -2.70 -17.54
CA TYR A 49 -12.84 -1.98 -17.34
C TYR A 49 -12.89 -1.04 -16.12
N LEU A 50 -13.98 -0.28 -15.97
CA LEU A 50 -14.16 0.64 -14.84
C LEU A 50 -14.28 -0.12 -13.51
N ASP A 51 -15.07 -1.18 -13.47
CA ASP A 51 -15.24 -2.03 -12.29
C ASP A 51 -13.89 -2.68 -11.89
N ALA A 52 -13.10 -3.14 -12.87
CA ALA A 52 -11.77 -3.69 -12.59
C ALA A 52 -10.81 -2.65 -12.01
N MET A 53 -10.83 -1.42 -12.53
CA MET A 53 -9.99 -0.32 -12.05
C MET A 53 -10.35 0.10 -10.62
N GLU A 54 -11.64 0.23 -10.32
CA GLU A 54 -12.14 0.58 -8.97
C GLU A 54 -11.74 -0.48 -7.93
N ASN A 55 -11.88 -1.76 -8.29
CA ASN A 55 -11.46 -2.87 -7.44
C ASN A 55 -9.95 -2.90 -7.21
N GLU A 56 -9.15 -2.61 -8.24
CA GLU A 56 -7.69 -2.61 -8.12
C GLU A 56 -7.20 -1.45 -7.22
N ASP A 57 -7.78 -0.27 -7.35
CA ASP A 57 -7.47 0.88 -6.49
C ASP A 57 -7.88 0.66 -5.04
N LEU A 58 -9.04 0.05 -4.80
CA LEU A 58 -9.47 -0.38 -3.47
C LEU A 58 -8.48 -1.39 -2.86
N TYR A 59 -8.04 -2.38 -3.65
CA TYR A 59 -7.06 -3.38 -3.21
C TYR A 59 -5.69 -2.74 -2.90
N ARG A 60 -5.28 -1.77 -3.72
CA ARG A 60 -4.04 -1.00 -3.55
C ARG A 60 -4.10 -0.15 -2.28
N TYR A 61 -5.24 0.47 -1.98
CA TYR A 61 -5.50 1.19 -0.75
C TYR A 61 -5.43 0.27 0.48
N LEU A 62 -6.14 -0.87 0.48
CA LEU A 62 -6.10 -1.85 1.56
C LEU A 62 -4.67 -2.38 1.82
N ARG A 63 -3.93 -2.70 0.76
CA ARG A 63 -2.55 -3.20 0.87
C ARG A 63 -1.60 -2.15 1.43
N ARG A 64 -1.72 -0.89 1.01
CA ARG A 64 -0.94 0.23 1.57
C ARG A 64 -1.27 0.44 3.04
N TRP A 65 -2.54 0.37 3.42
CA TRP A 65 -2.96 0.61 4.80
C TRP A 65 -2.44 -0.45 5.78
N LYS A 66 -2.44 -1.73 5.36
CA LYS A 66 -1.86 -2.84 6.14
C LYS A 66 -0.35 -2.66 6.34
N ARG A 67 0.36 -2.17 5.31
CA ARG A 67 1.79 -1.86 5.40
C ARG A 67 2.04 -0.65 6.31
N PHE A 68 1.28 0.43 6.12
CA PHE A 68 1.39 1.66 6.92
C PHE A 68 1.17 1.39 8.42
N ARG A 69 0.16 0.58 8.78
CA ARG A 69 -0.10 0.21 10.16
C ARG A 69 1.07 -0.55 10.81
N ARG A 70 1.75 -1.42 10.06
CA ARG A 70 2.96 -2.11 10.54
C ARG A 70 4.14 -1.14 10.73
N PHE A 71 4.36 -0.23 9.79
CA PHE A 71 5.39 0.80 9.92
C PHE A 71 5.16 1.68 11.16
N LEU A 72 3.92 2.12 11.38
CA LEU A 72 3.56 2.93 12.54
C LEU A 72 3.81 2.18 13.86
N ALA A 73 3.49 0.89 13.93
CA ALA A 73 3.76 0.07 15.12
C ALA A 73 5.27 -0.04 15.43
N VAL A 74 6.12 -0.20 14.40
CA VAL A 74 7.58 -0.25 14.59
C VAL A 74 8.11 1.09 15.11
N ILE A 75 7.65 2.21 14.55
CA ILE A 75 8.05 3.55 15.00
C ILE A 75 7.69 3.76 16.47
N LEU A 76 6.48 3.38 16.87
CA LEU A 76 6.03 3.47 18.27
C LEU A 76 6.87 2.60 19.21
N LEU A 77 7.23 1.39 18.78
CA LEU A 77 8.07 0.49 19.57
C LEU A 77 9.48 1.05 19.76
N VAL A 78 10.09 1.62 18.71
CA VAL A 78 11.39 2.29 18.80
C VAL A 78 11.32 3.51 19.71
N ALA A 79 10.27 4.34 19.58
CA ALA A 79 10.06 5.49 20.44
C ALA A 79 9.92 5.08 21.92
N PHE A 80 9.23 3.98 22.20
CA PHE A 80 9.08 3.44 23.54
C PHE A 80 10.43 3.01 24.14
N ILE A 81 11.26 2.28 23.38
CA ILE A 81 12.60 1.86 23.81
C ILE A 81 13.49 3.07 24.10
N LEU A 82 13.50 4.07 23.21
CA LEU A 82 14.30 5.28 23.41
C LEU A 82 13.85 6.08 24.63
N SER A 83 12.54 6.14 24.88
CA SER A 83 11.99 6.79 26.08
C SER A 83 12.44 6.07 27.34
N ALA A 84 12.34 4.74 27.37
CA ALA A 84 12.79 3.92 28.50
C ALA A 84 14.30 4.08 28.76
N ALA A 85 15.12 4.09 27.71
CA ALA A 85 16.56 4.31 27.83
C ALA A 85 16.91 5.68 28.41
N LYS A 86 16.21 6.75 28.00
CA LYS A 86 16.39 8.09 28.57
C LYS A 86 16.03 8.14 30.05
N ILE A 87 14.92 7.53 30.44
CA ILE A 87 14.49 7.47 31.84
C ILE A 87 15.53 6.71 32.67
N GLY A 88 16.01 5.57 32.18
CA GLY A 88 17.07 4.80 32.84
C GLY A 88 18.37 5.59 33.00
N PHE A 89 18.77 6.34 31.96
CA PHE A 89 19.96 7.19 32.03
C PHE A 89 19.82 8.31 33.07
N VAL A 90 18.67 8.99 33.13
CA VAL A 90 18.41 10.03 34.14
C VAL A 90 18.44 9.43 35.54
N PHE A 91 17.82 8.27 35.73
CA PHE A 91 17.78 7.59 37.02
C PHE A 91 19.17 7.14 37.49
N TYR A 92 19.99 6.61 36.57
CA TYR A 92 21.38 6.24 36.86
C TYR A 92 22.21 7.45 37.32
N ASN A 93 22.15 8.57 36.57
CA ASN A 93 22.86 9.79 36.95
C ASN A 93 22.41 10.34 38.32
N PHE A 94 21.12 10.23 38.63
CA PHE A 94 20.58 10.63 39.91
C PHE A 94 21.15 9.79 41.07
N TYR A 95 21.20 8.46 40.91
CA TYR A 95 21.79 7.57 41.92
C TYR A 95 23.29 7.81 42.12
N THR A 96 24.06 7.91 41.02
CA THR A 96 25.50 8.20 41.12
C THR A 96 25.80 9.56 41.75
N GLY A 97 24.90 10.54 41.54
CA GLY A 97 25.00 11.84 42.20
C GLY A 97 24.79 11.74 43.71
N LEU A 98 23.83 10.93 44.18
CA LEU A 98 23.60 10.72 45.61
C LEU A 98 24.77 10.00 46.30
N ASP A 99 25.33 8.96 45.67
CA ASP A 99 26.49 8.24 46.22
C ASP A 99 27.71 9.18 46.37
N SER A 100 27.93 10.08 45.42
CA SER A 100 29.04 11.05 45.50
C SER A 100 28.91 12.06 46.66
N ILE A 101 27.68 12.42 47.04
CA ILE A 101 27.42 13.34 48.15
C ILE A 101 27.67 12.62 49.48
N ALA A 102 27.21 11.38 49.63
CA ALA A 102 27.40 10.58 50.85
C ALA A 102 28.90 10.33 51.17
N VAL A 103 29.71 10.02 50.14
CA VAL A 103 31.17 9.84 50.31
C VAL A 103 31.86 11.13 50.76
N THR A 104 31.38 12.29 50.29
CA THR A 104 31.97 13.59 50.66
C THR A 104 31.73 13.90 52.15
N GLU A 105 30.53 13.60 52.68
CA GLU A 105 30.23 13.82 54.10
C GLU A 105 31.08 12.95 55.03
N GLU A 106 31.35 11.68 54.67
CA GLU A 106 32.21 10.80 55.49
C GLU A 106 33.65 11.30 55.55
N THR A 107 34.21 11.81 54.44
CA THR A 107 35.60 12.31 54.40
C THR A 107 35.84 13.64 55.14
N VAL A 108 34.78 14.38 55.48
CA VAL A 108 34.90 15.68 56.18
C VAL A 108 34.84 15.51 57.71
N ILE A 109 34.35 14.37 58.20
CA ILE A 109 34.18 14.10 59.64
C ILE A 109 35.39 13.35 60.23
N GLU A 110 36.24 12.74 59.39
CA GLU A 110 37.52 12.11 59.76
C GLU A 110 38.68 13.13 59.84
#